data_AF-A0A7Y5MR12-F1
#
_entry.id   AF-A0A7Y5MR12-F1
#
_cell.length_a   1.000
_cell.length_b   1.000
_cell.length_c   1.000
_cell.angle_alpha   90.00
_cell.angle_beta   90.00
_cell.angle_gamma   90.00
#
_symmetry.space_group_name_H-M   'P 1'
#
loop_
_entity.id
_entity.type
_entity.pdbx_description
1 polymer ?
#
loop_
_entity_poly.entity_id
_entity_poly.type
_entity_poly.pdbx_seq_one_letter_code
_entity_poly.pdbx_strand_id
1 'polypeptide(L)'
;MPIRLEPDDPQSGGQRPQNNNSGGGLGPLLKFLPLVLLFIFKRPKLLIPMLLIGGAWYFFFGGQEMLSGGGAGGEGFSLGAALSEERYDKAEVFEPLAYGSFNELPSRVSLEKYAPSRRHQGQQGSCVGWASAYSARTILHAKATGQNPNSVAFSPAYLYNQIALEDCQGAYMLDAMKTMQQNGALPFNQFQYDDRTCSNYPDANEKRNAQQFKIKGFNRLSEGSQPSAPADIQGIRQNLAQGAPVVIGMMVGGTFMSRMVGQKIWYPTQSDYSMRGYSGHAMCVIGYDDNLEGGAFQIMNSWGEDWGDRGMAWVRYRDFEHFTKEAYGLYPMGSATQQAADQNKLAVEFGLLDMASEKTIALRQAGDLIFKTVNPIRKGDKFKILLANSIECYAYVFGQETDGSSYVLFPYTQKHSPYCGITGTRLFPKDESLKADDLGNSDFMAIVISKTQLDAQQFNQRINASRQRNYVDKLKEALADQRVSSVAFQAGETIAFKADTKGKNAVGMVLQIDKR
;
A
#
# COMPACT_ATOMS: atom_id res chain seq x y z
N MET A 1 -31.50 0.72 -17.38
CA MET A 1 -30.34 -0.10 -17.77
C MET A 1 -29.78 -0.67 -16.50
N PRO A 2 -29.62 -1.98 -16.35
CA PRO A 2 -29.30 -2.64 -15.09
C PRO A 2 -28.10 -2.00 -14.37
N ILE A 3 -28.03 -2.16 -13.05
CA ILE A 3 -27.02 -1.56 -12.15
C ILE A 3 -25.73 -1.14 -12.86
N ARG A 4 -25.52 0.17 -13.00
CA ARG A 4 -24.31 0.73 -13.60
C ARG A 4 -23.44 1.39 -12.55
N LEU A 5 -22.15 1.48 -12.87
CA LEU A 5 -21.20 2.34 -12.18
C LEU A 5 -21.45 3.77 -12.65
N GLU A 6 -21.67 4.68 -11.71
CA GLU A 6 -21.65 6.11 -11.96
C GLU A 6 -20.58 6.76 -11.07
N PRO A 7 -19.87 7.79 -11.55
CA PRO A 7 -18.98 8.56 -10.70
C PRO A 7 -19.70 9.02 -9.44
N ASP A 8 -18.99 8.94 -8.32
CA ASP A 8 -19.48 9.55 -7.09
C ASP A 8 -19.70 11.05 -7.35
N ASP A 9 -20.80 11.60 -6.83
CA ASP A 9 -20.95 13.05 -6.84
C ASP A 9 -19.75 13.62 -6.09
N PRO A 10 -19.09 14.69 -6.60
CA PRO A 10 -17.95 15.26 -5.91
C PRO A 10 -18.39 15.55 -4.49
N GLN A 11 -17.84 14.77 -3.54
CA GLN A 11 -18.12 14.97 -2.13
C GLN A 11 -17.91 16.45 -1.88
N SER A 12 -18.90 17.13 -1.32
CA SER A 12 -18.69 18.47 -0.79
C SER A 12 -17.55 18.30 0.19
N GLY A 13 -16.35 18.73 -0.23
CA GLY A 13 -15.12 18.37 0.43
C GLY A 13 -15.31 18.65 1.91
N GLY A 14 -15.09 17.62 2.74
CA GLY A 14 -14.98 17.80 4.18
C GLY A 14 -14.16 19.06 4.37
N GLN A 15 -14.79 20.07 4.96
CA GLN A 15 -14.29 21.43 4.95
C GLN A 15 -12.80 21.37 5.30
N ARG A 16 -11.95 21.70 4.31
CA ARG A 16 -10.66 22.30 4.62
C ARG A 16 -10.98 23.34 5.69
N PRO A 17 -10.32 23.37 6.85
CA PRO A 17 -10.46 24.48 7.75
C PRO A 17 -10.16 25.73 6.93
N GLN A 18 -11.22 26.46 6.55
CA GLN A 18 -11.09 27.79 6.00
C GLN A 18 -10.50 28.56 7.14
N ASN A 19 -9.20 28.78 7.04
CA ASN A 19 -8.46 29.64 7.95
C ASN A 19 -8.96 31.06 7.63
N ASN A 20 -10.09 31.42 8.24
CA ASN A 20 -10.59 32.77 8.28
C ASN A 20 -9.60 33.59 9.10
N ASN A 21 -8.60 34.14 8.42
CA ASN A 21 -7.83 35.24 8.95
C ASN A 21 -7.51 36.24 7.85
N SER A 22 -8.57 36.86 7.32
CA SER A 22 -8.48 38.19 6.72
C SER A 22 -8.82 39.22 7.79
N GLY A 23 -7.80 39.81 8.40
CA GLY A 23 -7.94 40.88 9.38
C GLY A 23 -6.56 41.44 9.72
N GLY A 24 -6.23 42.58 9.10
CA GLY A 24 -4.89 43.16 9.10
C GLY A 24 -4.37 43.63 10.47
N GLY A 25 -3.05 43.81 10.52
CA GLY A 25 -2.33 44.33 11.67
C GLY A 25 -0.85 44.52 11.36
N LEU A 26 -0.54 45.50 10.51
CA LEU A 26 0.81 46.00 10.30
C LEU A 26 1.30 46.72 11.57
N GLY A 27 2.31 46.17 12.25
CA GLY A 27 3.13 46.89 13.23
C GLY A 27 3.87 45.96 14.22
N PRO A 28 4.97 46.41 14.88
CA PRO A 28 6.04 47.26 14.41
C PRO A 28 7.41 46.62 14.75
N LEU A 29 7.97 45.79 13.86
CA LEU A 29 9.32 45.23 14.01
C LEU A 29 10.28 45.64 12.88
N LEU A 30 9.91 46.69 12.13
CA LEU A 30 10.72 47.32 11.08
C LEU A 30 11.26 48.70 11.47
N LYS A 31 11.38 48.98 12.78
CA LYS A 31 11.95 50.23 13.30
C LYS A 31 13.25 50.04 14.09
N PHE A 32 14.16 49.19 13.63
CA PHE A 32 15.56 49.21 14.13
C PHE A 32 16.64 48.98 13.05
N LEU A 33 16.28 48.97 11.77
CA LEU A 33 17.28 48.89 10.69
C LEU A 33 18.03 50.19 10.36
N PRO A 34 17.57 51.43 10.67
CA PRO A 34 18.34 52.62 10.31
C PRO A 34 19.31 53.13 11.40
N LEU A 35 19.49 52.41 12.51
CA LEU A 35 20.42 52.83 13.59
C LEU A 35 21.79 52.12 13.57
N VAL A 36 21.91 50.97 12.90
CA VAL A 36 23.19 50.24 12.80
C VAL A 36 24.07 50.79 11.67
N LEU A 37 23.46 51.28 10.58
CA LEU A 37 24.19 51.86 9.44
C LEU A 37 24.74 53.27 9.71
N LEU A 38 24.16 54.03 10.64
CA LEU A 38 24.67 55.37 11.03
C LEU A 38 25.84 55.31 12.03
N PHE A 39 26.08 54.17 12.68
CA PHE A 39 27.18 54.01 13.63
C PHE A 39 28.52 53.66 12.94
N ILE A 40 28.47 53.05 11.75
CA ILE A 40 29.65 52.59 11.00
C ILE A 40 30.34 53.75 10.26
N PHE A 41 29.61 54.80 9.87
CA PHE A 41 30.18 55.96 9.18
C PHE A 41 30.93 56.96 10.08
N LYS A 42 30.78 56.90 11.42
CA LYS A 42 31.43 57.85 12.35
C LYS A 42 32.68 57.34 13.06
N ARG A 43 33.04 56.05 12.97
CA ARG A 43 34.24 55.47 13.60
C ARG A 43 34.90 54.37 12.75
N PRO A 44 35.64 54.71 11.67
CA PRO A 44 36.25 53.75 10.76
C PRO A 44 37.30 52.82 11.40
N LYS A 45 37.79 53.13 12.61
CA LYS A 45 38.79 52.32 13.34
C LYS A 45 38.22 51.07 14.03
N LEU A 46 36.90 50.88 14.05
CA LEU A 46 36.24 49.68 14.63
C LEU A 46 35.92 48.57 13.60
N LEU A 47 36.14 48.83 12.31
CA LEU A 47 35.99 47.83 11.24
C LEU A 47 37.06 46.75 11.28
N ILE A 48 38.28 47.10 11.69
CA ILE A 48 39.43 46.19 11.72
C ILE A 48 39.28 45.11 12.81
N PRO A 49 38.90 45.41 14.07
CA PRO A 49 38.60 44.38 15.06
C PRO A 49 37.43 43.46 14.67
N MET A 50 36.41 44.00 13.99
CA MET A 50 35.23 43.23 13.58
C MET A 50 35.55 42.25 12.44
N LEU A 51 36.40 42.65 11.49
CA LEU A 51 36.94 41.77 10.45
C LEU A 51 37.90 40.73 11.02
N LEU A 52 38.67 41.06 12.06
CA LEU A 52 39.54 40.11 12.75
C LEU A 52 38.74 39.08 13.57
N ILE A 53 37.63 39.48 14.20
CA ILE A 53 36.73 38.55 14.90
C ILE A 53 35.95 37.68 13.89
N GLY A 54 35.48 38.25 12.78
CA GLY A 54 34.85 37.50 11.69
C GLY A 54 35.82 36.54 11.01
N GLY A 55 37.07 36.95 10.81
CA GLY A 55 38.16 36.11 10.29
C GLY A 55 38.57 35.01 11.26
N ALA A 56 38.65 35.28 12.56
CA ALA A 56 38.94 34.28 13.58
C ALA A 56 37.77 33.29 13.76
N TRP A 57 36.51 33.74 13.68
CA TRP A 57 35.35 32.85 13.70
C TRP A 57 35.30 31.95 12.46
N TYR A 58 35.63 32.48 11.28
CA TYR A 58 35.80 31.68 10.05
C TYR A 58 36.93 30.66 10.19
N PHE A 59 38.08 31.04 10.77
CA PHE A 59 39.26 30.17 10.88
C PHE A 59 39.16 29.12 11.99
N PHE A 60 38.43 29.40 13.09
CA PHE A 60 38.28 28.47 14.23
C PHE A 60 36.96 27.69 14.24
N PHE A 61 35.91 28.16 13.54
CA PHE A 61 34.58 27.55 13.61
C PHE A 61 33.84 27.39 12.25
N GLY A 62 34.39 27.84 11.12
CA GLY A 62 33.59 27.91 9.88
C GLY A 62 34.33 27.83 8.54
N GLY A 63 35.51 27.19 8.46
CA GLY A 63 36.37 27.34 7.29
C GLY A 63 37.35 26.19 7.04
N GLN A 64 36.89 24.93 7.06
CA GLN A 64 37.64 23.83 6.44
C GLN A 64 36.74 22.66 5.99
N GLU A 65 35.67 22.92 5.23
CA GLU A 65 35.00 21.89 4.39
C GLU A 65 34.43 22.47 3.08
N MET A 66 35.02 23.55 2.56
CA MET A 66 34.81 23.94 1.16
C MET A 66 36.18 24.23 0.58
N LEU A 67 36.58 23.42 -0.42
CA LEU A 67 37.86 23.43 -1.15
C LEU A 67 38.94 22.46 -0.61
N SER A 68 38.65 21.15 -0.59
CA SER A 68 39.62 20.16 -1.06
C SER A 68 38.92 18.84 -1.37
N GLY A 69 38.94 18.43 -2.65
CA GLY A 69 38.84 17.01 -2.98
C GLY A 69 40.07 16.31 -2.39
N GLY A 70 39.85 15.44 -1.40
CA GLY A 70 40.89 14.68 -0.72
C GLY A 70 40.24 13.79 0.32
N GLY A 71 40.26 12.48 0.08
CA GLY A 71 39.41 11.49 0.72
C GLY A 71 39.59 11.32 2.22
N ALA A 72 38.45 11.22 2.91
CA ALA A 72 38.29 10.44 4.12
C ALA A 72 37.39 9.25 3.76
N GLY A 73 37.86 8.03 4.00
CA GLY A 73 37.19 6.78 3.59
C GLY A 73 35.91 6.50 4.38
N GLY A 74 34.79 7.09 3.95
CA GLY A 74 33.44 6.62 4.24
C GLY A 74 32.85 5.97 2.99
N GLU A 75 32.35 4.75 3.10
CA GLU A 75 31.62 4.11 2.00
C GLU A 75 30.47 5.04 1.55
N GLY A 76 30.46 5.43 0.27
CA GLY A 76 29.40 6.28 -0.28
C GLY A 76 28.04 5.58 -0.27
N PHE A 77 26.96 6.33 -0.12
CA PHE A 77 25.60 5.80 -0.24
C PHE A 77 25.24 5.53 -1.71
N SER A 78 24.91 4.27 -2.01
CA SER A 78 24.45 3.88 -3.34
C SER A 78 22.92 3.90 -3.48
N LEU A 79 22.49 4.19 -4.70
CA LEU A 79 21.10 4.32 -5.15
C LEU A 79 20.88 3.34 -6.32
N GLY A 80 19.64 2.91 -6.56
CA GLY A 80 19.40 1.91 -7.60
C GLY A 80 17.94 1.51 -7.83
N ALA A 81 16.97 2.24 -7.30
CA ALA A 81 15.59 2.00 -7.66
C ALA A 81 15.29 2.71 -8.98
N ALA A 82 15.11 1.95 -10.05
CA ALA A 82 14.62 2.51 -11.31
C ALA A 82 13.10 2.74 -11.17
N LEU A 83 12.71 4.00 -10.99
CA LEU A 83 11.31 4.39 -10.82
C LEU A 83 10.70 4.69 -12.18
N SER A 84 9.57 4.05 -12.50
CA SER A 84 8.93 4.18 -13.81
C SER A 84 7.42 4.07 -13.68
N GLU A 85 6.71 5.16 -13.95
CA GLU A 85 5.24 5.20 -13.91
C GLU A 85 4.61 4.12 -14.82
N GLU A 86 5.15 3.93 -16.03
CA GLU A 86 4.67 2.90 -16.96
C GLU A 86 4.82 1.48 -16.38
N ARG A 87 5.92 1.19 -15.69
CA ARG A 87 6.10 -0.11 -15.04
C ARG A 87 5.24 -0.21 -13.79
N TYR A 88 5.16 0.84 -12.96
CA TYR A 88 4.33 0.86 -11.76
C TYR A 88 2.85 0.60 -12.09
N ASP A 89 2.37 1.15 -13.20
CA ASP A 89 1.00 0.99 -13.71
C ASP A 89 0.64 -0.46 -14.12
N LYS A 90 1.64 -1.34 -14.31
CA LYS A 90 1.43 -2.76 -14.62
C LYS A 90 1.14 -3.61 -13.37
N ALA A 91 1.22 -3.04 -12.17
CA ALA A 91 0.89 -3.72 -10.93
C ALA A 91 -0.61 -3.62 -10.62
N GLU A 92 -1.18 -4.68 -10.03
CA GLU A 92 -2.57 -4.65 -9.58
C GLU A 92 -2.76 -3.68 -8.41
N VAL A 93 -3.85 -2.92 -8.45
CA VAL A 93 -4.32 -2.05 -7.38
C VAL A 93 -5.42 -2.77 -6.61
N PHE A 94 -5.44 -2.53 -5.31
CA PHE A 94 -6.37 -3.16 -4.39
C PHE A 94 -7.47 -2.22 -3.98
N GLU A 95 -8.63 -2.80 -3.68
CA GLU A 95 -9.67 -2.06 -2.99
C GLU A 95 -9.25 -1.85 -1.52
N PRO A 96 -8.97 -0.59 -1.09
CA PRO A 96 -8.60 -0.32 0.29
C PRO A 96 -9.78 -0.58 1.22
N LEU A 97 -9.49 -0.76 2.51
CA LEU A 97 -10.55 -0.81 3.50
C LEU A 97 -11.23 0.57 3.60
N ALA A 98 -12.55 0.57 3.84
CA ALA A 98 -13.33 1.77 4.09
C ALA A 98 -12.84 2.49 5.36
N TYR A 99 -12.92 3.82 5.37
CA TYR A 99 -12.43 4.64 6.49
C TYR A 99 -13.53 4.96 7.51
N GLY A 100 -13.10 5.44 8.69
CA GLY A 100 -13.99 5.92 9.73
C GLY A 100 -14.62 4.78 10.53
N SER A 101 -15.94 4.86 10.75
CA SER A 101 -16.70 3.93 11.59
C SER A 101 -16.63 2.46 11.13
N PHE A 102 -16.20 2.20 9.89
CA PHE A 102 -16.11 0.84 9.34
C PHE A 102 -14.81 0.10 9.71
N ASN A 103 -13.70 0.80 9.88
CA ASN A 103 -12.41 0.21 10.25
C ASN A 103 -11.59 1.19 11.10
N GLU A 104 -11.42 0.88 12.38
CA GLU A 104 -10.51 1.60 13.26
C GLU A 104 -9.11 0.99 13.18
N LEU A 105 -8.13 1.80 12.77
CA LEU A 105 -6.72 1.41 12.80
C LEU A 105 -6.09 1.84 14.12
N PRO A 106 -5.14 1.04 14.69
CA PRO A 106 -4.34 1.51 15.81
C PRO A 106 -3.64 2.83 15.46
N SER A 107 -3.48 3.74 16.42
CA SER A 107 -2.78 5.01 16.16
C SER A 107 -1.27 4.85 15.96
N ARG A 108 -0.73 3.66 16.27
CA ARG A 108 0.68 3.31 16.08
C ARG A 108 0.84 1.82 15.82
N VAL A 109 1.69 1.48 14.86
CA VAL A 109 2.12 0.10 14.57
C VAL A 109 3.62 0.07 14.33
N SER A 110 4.30 -0.98 14.80
CA SER A 110 5.70 -1.22 14.46
C SER A 110 5.97 -2.71 14.25
N LEU A 111 6.68 -3.00 13.16
CA LEU A 111 7.20 -4.31 12.78
C LEU A 111 8.69 -4.43 13.08
N GLU A 112 9.29 -3.45 13.78
CA GLU A 112 10.73 -3.40 14.08
C GLU A 112 11.23 -4.67 14.78
N LYS A 113 10.43 -5.27 15.68
CA LYS A 113 10.80 -6.54 16.34
C LYS A 113 10.97 -7.74 15.39
N TYR A 114 10.42 -7.64 14.17
CA TYR A 114 10.54 -8.65 13.12
C TYR A 114 11.52 -8.24 12.02
N ALA A 115 12.13 -7.04 12.12
CA ALA A 115 13.10 -6.56 11.16
C ALA A 115 14.49 -7.15 11.48
N PRO A 116 15.26 -7.58 10.46
CA PRO A 116 16.64 -8.00 10.69
C PRO A 116 17.56 -6.80 10.99
N SER A 117 18.80 -7.08 11.36
CA SER A 117 19.83 -6.05 11.58
C SER A 117 20.00 -5.19 10.34
N ARG A 118 20.15 -3.88 10.51
CA ARG A 118 20.24 -2.93 9.39
C ARG A 118 21.67 -2.99 8.84
N ARG A 119 21.83 -3.63 7.68
CA ARG A 119 23.13 -3.82 7.00
C ARG A 119 23.36 -2.74 5.93
N HIS A 120 24.56 -2.75 5.36
CA HIS A 120 25.00 -1.82 4.34
C HIS A 120 24.95 -2.50 2.96
N GLN A 121 24.36 -1.83 1.96
CA GLN A 121 24.38 -2.31 0.57
C GLN A 121 25.73 -2.09 -0.12
N GLY A 122 26.63 -1.33 0.49
CA GLY A 122 27.92 -1.01 -0.11
C GLY A 122 27.75 -0.15 -1.36
N GLN A 123 28.60 -0.38 -2.35
CA GLN A 123 28.67 0.48 -3.55
C GLN A 123 27.69 0.06 -4.66
N GLN A 124 27.03 -1.10 -4.54
CA GLN A 124 26.08 -1.59 -5.56
C GLN A 124 24.75 -0.84 -5.53
N GLY A 125 24.13 -0.66 -6.69
CA GLY A 125 22.75 -0.16 -6.83
C GLY A 125 21.67 -1.18 -6.40
N SER A 126 21.89 -1.94 -5.34
CA SER A 126 21.08 -3.11 -4.96
C SER A 126 19.95 -2.83 -3.97
N CYS A 127 19.65 -1.56 -3.68
CA CYS A 127 18.64 -1.16 -2.69
C CYS A 127 17.29 -1.88 -2.88
N VAL A 128 16.91 -2.21 -4.12
CA VAL A 128 15.68 -2.98 -4.43
C VAL A 128 15.73 -4.38 -3.83
N GLY A 129 16.85 -5.09 -3.93
CA GLY A 129 17.03 -6.41 -3.31
C GLY A 129 17.01 -6.33 -1.78
N TRP A 130 17.63 -5.29 -1.22
CA TRP A 130 17.64 -5.04 0.22
C TRP A 130 16.26 -4.72 0.79
N ALA A 131 15.55 -3.76 0.21
CA ALA A 131 14.21 -3.40 0.66
C ALA A 131 13.22 -4.57 0.52
N SER A 132 13.30 -5.30 -0.60
CA SER A 132 12.34 -6.34 -0.95
C SER A 132 12.59 -7.68 -0.24
N ALA A 133 13.77 -8.28 -0.45
CA ALA A 133 14.10 -9.57 0.14
C ALA A 133 14.59 -9.40 1.57
N TYR A 134 15.67 -8.63 1.77
CA TYR A 134 16.31 -8.57 3.08
C TYR A 134 15.38 -7.97 4.16
N SER A 135 14.70 -6.87 3.88
CA SER A 135 13.80 -6.24 4.86
C SER A 135 12.39 -6.86 4.80
N ALA A 136 11.63 -6.62 3.73
CA ALA A 136 10.19 -6.93 3.71
C ALA A 136 9.88 -8.43 3.80
N ARG A 137 10.56 -9.27 3.01
CA ARG A 137 10.35 -10.73 3.03
C ARG A 137 10.80 -11.37 4.34
N THR A 138 11.87 -10.88 4.97
CA THR A 138 12.31 -11.33 6.30
C THR A 138 11.28 -10.98 7.37
N ILE A 139 10.77 -9.74 7.38
CA ILE A 139 9.75 -9.30 8.34
C ILE A 139 8.51 -10.21 8.28
N LEU A 140 8.01 -10.51 7.07
CA LEU A 140 6.89 -11.43 6.91
C LEU A 140 7.19 -12.82 7.48
N HIS A 141 8.39 -13.35 7.23
CA HIS A 141 8.77 -14.67 7.70
C HIS A 141 8.94 -14.74 9.22
N ALA A 142 9.68 -13.78 9.79
CA ALA A 142 9.94 -13.69 11.22
C ALA A 142 8.62 -13.51 11.99
N LYS A 143 7.69 -12.72 11.45
CA LYS A 143 6.34 -12.60 12.03
C LYS A 143 5.56 -13.91 11.95
N ALA A 144 5.49 -14.53 10.77
CA ALA A 144 4.72 -15.75 10.55
C ALA A 144 5.24 -16.94 11.37
N THR A 145 6.55 -17.05 11.54
CA THR A 145 7.21 -18.17 12.23
C THR A 145 7.57 -17.89 13.69
N GLY A 146 7.62 -16.63 14.10
CA GLY A 146 8.10 -16.21 15.42
C GLY A 146 9.62 -16.34 15.60
N GLN A 147 10.36 -16.70 14.55
CA GLN A 147 11.80 -16.89 14.61
C GLN A 147 12.56 -15.57 14.65
N ASN A 148 13.77 -15.60 15.20
CA ASN A 148 14.65 -14.43 15.25
C ASN A 148 14.95 -13.94 13.81
N PRO A 149 14.65 -12.68 13.46
CA PRO A 149 14.78 -12.19 12.10
C PRO A 149 16.22 -12.23 11.56
N ASN A 150 17.22 -12.14 12.43
CA ASN A 150 18.63 -12.24 12.03
C ASN A 150 19.03 -13.66 11.60
N SER A 151 18.36 -14.68 12.15
CA SER A 151 18.60 -16.08 11.82
C SER A 151 17.88 -16.52 10.54
N VAL A 152 16.85 -15.78 10.13
CA VAL A 152 16.00 -16.09 8.97
C VAL A 152 15.98 -15.00 7.91
N ALA A 153 16.98 -14.11 7.94
CA ALA A 153 17.09 -13.04 6.96
C ALA A 153 17.22 -13.60 5.55
N PHE A 154 16.54 -13.00 4.57
CA PHE A 154 16.64 -13.39 3.16
C PHE A 154 17.77 -12.64 2.46
N SER A 155 18.36 -13.29 1.45
CA SER A 155 19.44 -12.75 0.65
C SER A 155 18.96 -11.64 -0.28
N PRO A 156 19.52 -10.42 -0.18
CA PRO A 156 19.29 -9.38 -1.17
C PRO A 156 19.91 -9.74 -2.53
N ALA A 157 21.08 -10.42 -2.55
CA ALA A 157 21.78 -10.80 -3.78
C ALA A 157 21.03 -11.87 -4.58
N TYR A 158 20.42 -12.87 -3.90
CA TYR A 158 19.63 -13.89 -4.60
C TYR A 158 18.54 -13.24 -5.46
N LEU A 159 17.83 -12.26 -4.89
CA LEU A 159 16.79 -11.54 -5.62
C LEU A 159 17.41 -10.58 -6.65
N TYR A 160 18.33 -9.71 -6.21
CA TYR A 160 18.86 -8.62 -7.02
C TYR A 160 19.56 -9.12 -8.29
N ASN A 161 20.40 -10.16 -8.19
CA ASN A 161 21.19 -10.65 -9.33
C ASN A 161 20.31 -11.19 -10.48
N GLN A 162 19.06 -11.58 -10.19
CA GLN A 162 18.11 -12.06 -11.19
C GLN A 162 17.34 -10.94 -11.91
N ILE A 163 17.36 -9.72 -11.38
CA ILE A 163 16.58 -8.57 -11.85
C ILE A 163 17.43 -7.32 -12.10
N ALA A 164 18.75 -7.42 -11.89
CA ALA A 164 19.66 -6.31 -12.01
C ALA A 164 19.65 -5.76 -13.43
N LEU A 165 19.70 -4.43 -13.53
CA LEU A 165 19.99 -3.75 -14.79
C LEU A 165 21.47 -3.90 -15.14
N GLU A 166 21.82 -3.47 -16.34
CA GLU A 166 23.19 -3.48 -16.85
C GLU A 166 24.17 -2.86 -15.83
N ASP A 167 25.36 -3.44 -15.72
CA ASP A 167 26.43 -3.02 -14.82
C ASP A 167 26.05 -2.91 -13.32
N CYS A 168 25.04 -3.67 -12.90
CA CYS A 168 24.53 -3.66 -11.52
C CYS A 168 24.06 -2.25 -11.07
N GLN A 169 23.55 -1.46 -12.03
CA GLN A 169 23.08 -0.09 -11.81
C GLN A 169 21.56 -0.06 -11.58
N GLY A 170 21.11 -0.80 -10.58
CA GLY A 170 19.71 -0.76 -10.14
C GLY A 170 18.85 -1.93 -10.60
N ALA A 171 17.56 -1.82 -10.29
CA ALA A 171 16.50 -2.76 -10.67
C ALA A 171 15.13 -2.07 -10.57
N TYR A 172 14.09 -2.70 -11.13
CA TYR A 172 12.70 -2.29 -10.95
C TYR A 172 12.08 -3.05 -9.78
N MET A 173 11.39 -2.35 -8.87
CA MET A 173 10.74 -2.99 -7.71
C MET A 173 9.61 -3.94 -8.13
N LEU A 174 8.88 -3.64 -9.21
CA LEU A 174 7.88 -4.57 -9.72
C LEU A 174 8.48 -5.94 -10.10
N ASP A 175 9.66 -5.95 -10.71
CA ASP A 175 10.35 -7.19 -11.08
C ASP A 175 10.79 -7.96 -9.83
N ALA A 176 11.20 -7.24 -8.77
CA ALA A 176 11.49 -7.81 -7.47
C ALA A 176 10.25 -8.48 -6.85
N MET A 177 9.11 -7.79 -6.84
CA MET A 177 7.84 -8.31 -6.31
C MET A 177 7.37 -9.55 -7.09
N LYS A 178 7.38 -9.49 -8.42
CA LYS A 178 7.02 -10.63 -9.29
C LYS A 178 7.95 -11.82 -9.08
N THR A 179 9.26 -11.59 -8.98
CA THR A 179 10.25 -12.65 -8.76
C THR A 179 10.03 -13.32 -7.40
N MET A 180 9.79 -12.55 -6.32
CA MET A 180 9.47 -13.13 -5.01
C MET A 180 8.16 -13.91 -5.01
N GLN A 181 7.16 -13.49 -5.79
CA GLN A 181 5.87 -14.19 -5.90
C GLN A 181 6.01 -15.49 -6.72
N GLN A 182 6.71 -15.44 -7.84
CA GLN A 182 6.81 -16.55 -8.80
C GLN A 182 7.88 -17.56 -8.42
N ASN A 183 9.04 -17.07 -7.96
CA ASN A 183 10.25 -17.87 -7.76
C ASN A 183 10.67 -17.98 -6.29
N GLY A 184 10.19 -17.07 -5.44
CA GLY A 184 10.54 -17.01 -4.03
C GLY A 184 11.89 -16.34 -3.75
N ALA A 185 12.48 -16.67 -2.60
CA ALA A 185 13.73 -16.08 -2.12
C ALA A 185 14.56 -17.13 -1.38
N LEU A 186 15.85 -16.88 -1.17
CA LEU A 186 16.71 -17.73 -0.34
C LEU A 186 17.17 -17.03 0.94
N PRO A 187 17.38 -17.78 2.04
CA PRO A 187 18.07 -17.27 3.21
C PRO A 187 19.43 -16.67 2.89
N PHE A 188 19.81 -15.62 3.61
CA PHE A 188 21.05 -14.86 3.43
C PHE A 188 22.31 -15.75 3.50
N ASN A 189 22.29 -16.77 4.36
CA ASN A 189 23.41 -17.71 4.51
C ASN A 189 23.52 -18.74 3.38
N GLN A 190 22.47 -18.91 2.55
CA GLN A 190 22.47 -19.80 1.40
C GLN A 190 22.92 -19.08 0.12
N PHE A 191 22.81 -17.75 0.07
CA PHE A 191 23.28 -16.94 -1.05
C PHE A 191 23.82 -15.61 -0.51
N GLN A 192 25.14 -15.52 -0.35
CA GLN A 192 25.75 -14.36 0.31
C GLN A 192 25.77 -13.12 -0.59
N TYR A 193 25.78 -11.94 0.05
CA TYR A 193 25.85 -10.66 -0.64
C TYR A 193 27.30 -10.25 -0.91
N ASP A 194 27.57 -9.81 -2.14
CA ASP A 194 28.84 -9.20 -2.57
C ASP A 194 28.50 -7.94 -3.37
N ASP A 195 28.85 -6.76 -2.85
CA ASP A 195 28.52 -5.49 -3.49
C ASP A 195 29.38 -5.18 -4.73
N ARG A 196 30.40 -6.02 -5.01
CA ARG A 196 31.28 -5.85 -6.17
C ARG A 196 30.74 -6.52 -7.43
N THR A 197 29.71 -7.36 -7.32
CA THR A 197 29.18 -8.10 -8.47
C THR A 197 27.70 -8.46 -8.33
N CYS A 198 26.99 -8.43 -9.45
CA CYS A 198 25.65 -9.03 -9.58
C CYS A 198 25.65 -10.18 -10.59
N SER A 199 26.83 -10.64 -11.02
CA SER A 199 26.99 -11.68 -12.05
C SER A 199 26.88 -13.10 -11.50
N ASN A 200 26.85 -13.27 -10.17
CA ASN A 200 26.58 -14.57 -9.57
C ASN A 200 25.08 -14.88 -9.71
N TYR A 201 24.73 -15.83 -10.56
CA TYR A 201 23.33 -16.22 -10.79
C TYR A 201 22.98 -17.48 -10.00
N PRO A 202 21.78 -17.55 -9.39
CA PRO A 202 21.38 -18.75 -8.67
C PRO A 202 21.27 -19.98 -9.57
N ASP A 203 21.78 -21.11 -9.07
CA ASP A 203 21.73 -22.39 -9.75
C ASP A 203 20.33 -23.04 -9.71
N ALA A 204 20.19 -24.21 -10.34
CA ALA A 204 18.91 -24.92 -10.40
C ALA A 204 18.42 -25.43 -9.03
N ASN A 205 19.32 -25.78 -8.12
CA ASN A 205 18.99 -26.25 -6.78
C ASN A 205 18.57 -25.07 -5.90
N GLU A 206 19.29 -23.96 -5.96
CA GLU A 206 18.97 -22.71 -5.29
C GLU A 206 17.60 -22.19 -5.72
N LYS A 207 17.31 -22.15 -7.03
CA LYS A 207 15.98 -21.78 -7.55
C LYS A 207 14.86 -22.70 -7.10
N ARG A 208 15.14 -24.01 -6.96
CA ARG A 208 14.17 -25.00 -6.44
C ARG A 208 13.92 -24.78 -4.96
N ASN A 209 14.97 -24.56 -4.18
CA ASN A 209 14.88 -24.30 -2.75
C ASN A 209 14.16 -22.99 -2.45
N ALA A 210 14.28 -21.98 -3.31
CA ALA A 210 13.61 -20.71 -3.15
C ALA A 210 12.08 -20.80 -3.27
N GLN A 211 11.55 -21.79 -3.99
CA GLN A 211 10.11 -21.96 -4.23
C GLN A 211 9.30 -22.08 -2.93
N GLN A 212 9.89 -22.62 -1.85
CA GLN A 212 9.23 -22.74 -0.55
C GLN A 212 9.05 -21.40 0.17
N PHE A 213 9.75 -20.36 -0.29
CA PHE A 213 9.78 -19.04 0.32
C PHE A 213 9.10 -17.96 -0.53
N LYS A 214 8.13 -18.31 -1.36
CA LYS A 214 7.31 -17.34 -2.10
C LYS A 214 6.55 -16.41 -1.16
N ILE A 215 6.39 -15.15 -1.58
CA ILE A 215 5.34 -14.30 -1.03
C ILE A 215 3.99 -14.76 -1.56
N LYS A 216 2.91 -14.54 -0.81
CA LYS A 216 1.54 -14.82 -1.31
C LYS A 216 1.16 -13.91 -2.48
N GLY A 217 1.69 -12.68 -2.48
CA GLY A 217 1.50 -11.68 -3.51
C GLY A 217 1.77 -10.29 -2.96
N PHE A 218 1.44 -9.29 -3.78
CA PHE A 218 1.69 -7.89 -3.50
C PHE A 218 0.69 -7.03 -4.27
N ASN A 219 0.51 -5.80 -3.81
CA ASN A 219 -0.32 -4.83 -4.49
C ASN A 219 0.33 -3.46 -4.53
N ARG A 220 -0.05 -2.70 -5.55
CA ARG A 220 0.22 -1.28 -5.65
C ARG A 220 -0.62 -0.52 -4.62
N LEU A 221 0.02 0.40 -3.90
CA LEU A 221 -0.61 1.28 -2.91
C LEU A 221 -0.56 2.72 -3.42
N SER A 222 -1.50 3.06 -4.29
CA SER A 222 -1.66 4.40 -4.87
C SER A 222 -3.09 4.90 -4.73
N GLU A 223 -3.28 6.22 -4.68
CA GLU A 223 -4.59 6.85 -4.67
C GLU A 223 -5.27 6.72 -6.04
N GLY A 224 -5.92 5.57 -6.25
CA GLY A 224 -6.56 5.21 -7.52
C GLY A 224 -5.64 4.43 -8.45
N SER A 225 -6.10 4.22 -9.69
CA SER A 225 -5.44 3.34 -10.67
C SER A 225 -4.54 4.05 -11.68
N GLN A 226 -4.44 5.38 -11.63
CA GLN A 226 -3.63 6.17 -12.57
C GLN A 226 -2.13 6.04 -12.28
N PRO A 227 -1.23 5.99 -13.29
CA PRO A 227 0.22 5.83 -13.08
C PRO A 227 0.84 6.89 -12.15
N SER A 228 0.40 8.14 -12.27
CA SER A 228 0.91 9.29 -11.51
C SER A 228 0.23 9.50 -10.15
N ALA A 229 -0.66 8.60 -9.74
CA ALA A 229 -1.34 8.68 -8.46
C ALA A 229 -0.34 8.67 -7.29
N PRO A 230 -0.50 9.55 -6.29
CA PRO A 230 0.37 9.58 -5.12
C PRO A 230 0.25 8.27 -4.32
N ALA A 231 1.22 8.04 -3.43
CA ALA A 231 1.21 6.88 -2.55
C ALA A 231 0.01 6.94 -1.58
N ASP A 232 -0.74 5.85 -1.47
CA ASP A 232 -1.90 5.76 -0.58
C ASP A 232 -1.44 5.60 0.87
N ILE A 233 -1.29 6.73 1.58
CA ILE A 233 -0.90 6.77 3.00
C ILE A 233 -1.77 5.83 3.83
N GLN A 234 -3.06 5.80 3.53
CA GLN A 234 -4.01 5.03 4.29
C GLN A 234 -3.93 3.53 3.98
N GLY A 235 -3.80 3.17 2.70
CA GLY A 235 -3.52 1.80 2.28
C GLY A 235 -2.22 1.25 2.88
N ILE A 236 -1.18 2.09 3.00
CA ILE A 236 0.07 1.74 3.69
C ILE A 236 -0.18 1.46 5.18
N ARG A 237 -0.92 2.34 5.89
CA ARG A 237 -1.28 2.13 7.30
C ARG A 237 -2.06 0.82 7.49
N GLN A 238 -3.03 0.55 6.62
CA GLN A 238 -3.82 -0.69 6.64
C GLN A 238 -2.93 -1.94 6.46
N ASN A 239 -2.00 -1.91 5.52
CA ASN A 239 -1.07 -3.01 5.26
C ASN A 239 -0.18 -3.28 6.50
N LEU A 240 0.35 -2.22 7.09
CA LEU A 240 1.19 -2.29 8.29
C LEU A 240 0.41 -2.80 9.51
N ALA A 241 -0.83 -2.35 9.73
CA ALA A 241 -1.69 -2.81 10.82
C ALA A 241 -1.97 -4.32 10.78
N GLN A 242 -1.96 -4.90 9.59
CA GLN A 242 -2.09 -6.34 9.36
C GLN A 242 -0.75 -7.09 9.49
N GLY A 243 0.30 -6.37 9.85
CA GLY A 243 1.61 -6.90 10.11
C GLY A 243 2.43 -7.20 8.86
N ALA A 244 2.10 -6.57 7.73
CA ALA A 244 2.82 -6.72 6.49
C ALA A 244 3.54 -5.41 6.11
N PRO A 245 4.86 -5.46 5.82
CA PRO A 245 5.64 -4.30 5.44
C PRO A 245 5.29 -3.81 4.03
N VAL A 246 5.68 -2.57 3.73
CA VAL A 246 5.53 -1.96 2.40
C VAL A 246 6.91 -1.64 1.84
N VAL A 247 7.18 -2.06 0.59
CA VAL A 247 8.39 -1.67 -0.14
C VAL A 247 8.10 -0.40 -0.90
N ILE A 248 8.95 0.63 -0.73
CA ILE A 248 8.74 1.95 -1.31
C ILE A 248 9.90 2.34 -2.20
N GLY A 249 9.60 3.09 -3.26
CA GLY A 249 10.55 3.87 -4.03
C GLY A 249 10.40 5.35 -3.74
N MET A 250 11.44 5.94 -3.16
CA MET A 250 11.45 7.35 -2.82
C MET A 250 12.54 8.07 -3.62
N MET A 251 12.25 9.29 -4.08
CA MET A 251 13.29 10.18 -4.57
C MET A 251 14.10 10.67 -3.37
N VAL A 252 15.39 10.33 -3.33
CA VAL A 252 16.29 10.71 -2.22
C VAL A 252 17.51 11.47 -2.72
N GLY A 253 17.99 12.37 -1.88
CA GLY A 253 19.12 13.25 -2.14
C GLY A 253 19.29 14.24 -0.99
N GLY A 254 20.08 15.29 -1.21
CA GLY A 254 20.17 16.45 -0.31
C GLY A 254 20.33 16.07 1.16
N THR A 255 19.45 16.58 2.03
CA THR A 255 19.53 16.35 3.48
C THR A 255 19.22 14.91 3.90
N PHE A 256 18.52 14.12 3.09
CA PHE A 256 18.24 12.71 3.39
C PHE A 256 19.53 11.89 3.42
N MET A 257 20.46 12.19 2.52
CA MET A 257 21.78 11.55 2.48
C MET A 257 22.75 12.23 3.44
N SER A 258 22.80 13.57 3.45
CA SER A 258 23.87 14.30 4.14
C SER A 258 23.65 14.57 5.63
N ARG A 259 22.41 14.49 6.14
CA ARG A 259 22.08 14.96 7.51
C ARG A 259 21.35 13.95 8.37
N MET A 260 21.31 12.68 7.96
CA MET A 260 20.54 11.68 8.69
C MET A 260 21.35 10.89 9.72
N VAL A 261 22.67 11.01 9.78
CA VAL A 261 23.49 10.29 10.80
C VAL A 261 23.01 10.66 12.21
N GLY A 262 22.59 9.64 12.96
CA GLY A 262 22.03 9.78 14.32
C GLY A 262 20.66 10.47 14.40
N GLN A 263 20.03 10.81 13.27
CA GLN A 263 18.73 11.50 13.26
C GLN A 263 17.58 10.52 13.21
N LYS A 264 16.64 10.67 14.13
CA LYS A 264 15.43 9.85 14.19
C LYS A 264 14.40 10.23 13.13
N ILE A 265 14.26 11.51 12.83
CA ILE A 265 13.24 12.05 11.90
C ILE A 265 13.95 12.81 10.80
N TRP A 266 13.52 12.61 9.56
CA TRP A 266 14.00 13.43 8.44
C TRP A 266 13.19 14.73 8.32
N TYR A 267 13.90 15.86 8.32
CA TYR A 267 13.33 17.18 8.11
C TYR A 267 13.86 17.77 6.78
N PRO A 268 13.15 17.59 5.66
CA PRO A 268 13.54 18.17 4.38
C PRO A 268 13.54 19.71 4.45
N THR A 269 14.54 20.32 3.81
CA THR A 269 14.63 21.76 3.58
C THR A 269 13.80 22.17 2.37
N GLN A 270 13.57 23.47 2.19
CA GLN A 270 12.88 23.98 1.01
C GLN A 270 13.56 23.56 -0.32
N SER A 271 14.89 23.43 -0.31
CA SER A 271 15.65 22.97 -1.49
C SER A 271 15.36 21.50 -1.80
N ASP A 272 15.15 20.67 -0.78
CA ASP A 272 14.92 19.24 -0.95
C ASP A 272 13.61 18.98 -1.70
N TYR A 273 12.55 19.78 -1.46
CA TYR A 273 11.27 19.64 -2.17
C TYR A 273 11.36 19.84 -3.69
N SER A 274 12.42 20.49 -4.19
CA SER A 274 12.66 20.56 -5.65
C SER A 274 13.12 19.24 -6.26
N MET A 275 13.60 18.29 -5.43
CA MET A 275 14.19 17.01 -5.83
C MET A 275 15.29 17.14 -6.89
N ARG A 276 15.92 18.32 -7.01
CA ARG A 276 16.98 18.55 -7.99
C ARG A 276 18.21 17.72 -7.62
N GLY A 277 18.62 16.83 -8.53
CA GLY A 277 19.76 15.93 -8.32
C GLY A 277 19.45 14.72 -7.43
N TYR A 278 18.17 14.45 -7.18
CA TYR A 278 17.74 13.25 -6.45
C TYR A 278 17.70 12.05 -7.39
N SER A 279 17.82 10.84 -6.82
CA SER A 279 17.64 9.59 -7.55
C SER A 279 16.73 8.63 -6.77
N GLY A 280 16.26 7.59 -7.44
CA GLY A 280 15.36 6.60 -6.87
C GLY A 280 16.08 5.66 -5.89
N HIS A 281 15.49 5.52 -4.71
CA HIS A 281 15.97 4.61 -3.67
C HIS A 281 14.85 3.75 -3.11
N ALA A 282 15.13 2.46 -2.95
CA ALA A 282 14.17 1.51 -2.43
C ALA A 282 14.42 1.29 -0.93
N MET A 283 13.36 1.41 -0.14
CA MET A 283 13.37 1.19 1.32
C MET A 283 12.14 0.42 1.76
N CYS A 284 12.11 0.01 3.02
CA CYS A 284 10.98 -0.73 3.57
C CYS A 284 10.30 0.08 4.67
N VAL A 285 9.00 0.36 4.53
CA VAL A 285 8.18 0.91 5.61
C VAL A 285 7.82 -0.23 6.55
N ILE A 286 8.14 -0.05 7.83
CA ILE A 286 7.99 -1.06 8.87
C ILE A 286 7.09 -0.62 10.02
N GLY A 287 6.53 0.59 9.97
CA GLY A 287 5.65 1.08 11.02
C GLY A 287 5.12 2.46 10.73
N TYR A 288 4.17 2.90 11.55
CA TYR A 288 3.64 4.26 11.56
C TYR A 288 3.29 4.70 12.98
N ASP A 289 3.25 6.00 13.20
CA ASP A 289 2.81 6.64 14.44
C ASP A 289 2.09 7.93 14.08
N ASP A 290 0.77 7.94 14.27
CA ASP A 290 -0.10 9.08 13.97
C ASP A 290 0.14 10.25 14.95
N ASN A 291 0.72 9.97 16.12
CA ASN A 291 0.98 10.98 17.15
C ASN A 291 2.37 11.63 16.98
N LEU A 292 3.23 11.08 16.13
CA LEU A 292 4.56 11.62 15.88
C LEU A 292 4.53 12.64 14.74
N GLU A 293 4.82 13.91 15.04
CA GLU A 293 4.92 14.99 14.03
C GLU A 293 3.64 15.19 13.17
N GLY A 294 2.47 14.88 13.74
CA GLY A 294 1.20 14.89 13.00
C GLY A 294 1.01 13.71 12.05
N GLY A 295 1.80 12.66 12.22
CA GLY A 295 1.76 11.41 11.46
C GLY A 295 3.05 11.16 10.69
N ALA A 296 3.68 10.01 10.94
CA ALA A 296 4.92 9.62 10.27
C ALA A 296 5.02 8.10 10.05
N PHE A 297 5.74 7.72 9.00
CA PHE A 297 6.14 6.34 8.71
C PHE A 297 7.56 6.06 9.18
N GLN A 298 7.79 4.91 9.80
CA GLN A 298 9.11 4.38 10.11
C GLN A 298 9.62 3.59 8.90
N ILE A 299 10.77 3.99 8.36
CA ILE A 299 11.46 3.31 7.28
C ILE A 299 12.72 2.61 7.78
N MET A 300 12.98 1.42 7.25
CA MET A 300 14.22 0.69 7.37
C MET A 300 15.03 0.86 6.08
N ASN A 301 16.25 1.35 6.24
CA ASN A 301 17.18 1.59 5.13
C ASN A 301 18.25 0.49 5.05
N SER A 302 19.06 0.53 3.99
CA SER A 302 20.16 -0.38 3.69
C SER A 302 21.51 0.33 3.61
N TRP A 303 21.69 1.38 4.43
CA TRP A 303 22.92 2.16 4.56
C TRP A 303 23.56 2.00 5.95
N GLY A 304 23.43 0.81 6.54
CA GLY A 304 24.04 0.48 7.83
C GLY A 304 23.37 1.16 9.02
N GLU A 305 23.87 0.88 10.22
CA GLU A 305 23.27 1.37 11.46
C GLU A 305 23.62 2.85 11.77
N ASP A 306 24.70 3.38 11.19
CA ASP A 306 25.11 4.77 11.44
C ASP A 306 24.17 5.79 10.77
N TRP A 307 23.51 5.40 9.68
CA TRP A 307 22.51 6.23 9.04
C TRP A 307 21.20 6.22 9.83
N GLY A 308 20.59 7.39 10.04
CA GLY A 308 19.34 7.52 10.79
C GLY A 308 19.52 7.22 12.29
N ASP A 309 18.44 6.77 12.91
CA ASP A 309 18.44 6.11 14.22
C ASP A 309 18.62 4.61 14.00
N ARG A 310 19.88 4.15 14.08
CA ARG A 310 20.26 2.73 13.97
C ARG A 310 19.82 2.08 12.66
N GLY A 311 19.96 2.78 11.54
CA GLY A 311 19.57 2.32 10.19
C GLY A 311 18.10 2.54 9.83
N MET A 312 17.37 3.27 10.68
CA MET A 312 15.96 3.59 10.49
C MET A 312 15.71 5.09 10.60
N ALA A 313 14.61 5.56 10.03
CA ALA A 313 14.19 6.95 10.17
C ALA A 313 12.67 7.07 10.13
N TRP A 314 12.16 8.18 10.63
CA TRP A 314 10.76 8.57 10.50
C TRP A 314 10.61 9.63 9.42
N VAL A 315 9.66 9.43 8.52
CA VAL A 315 9.30 10.37 7.44
C VAL A 315 7.84 10.79 7.67
N ARG A 316 7.60 12.09 7.84
CA ARG A 316 6.24 12.62 8.06
C ARG A 316 5.35 12.30 6.87
N TYR A 317 4.05 12.06 7.08
CA TYR A 317 3.12 11.69 6.01
C TYR A 317 3.16 12.67 4.82
N ARG A 318 3.18 13.97 5.10
CA ARG A 318 3.27 15.01 4.07
C ARG A 318 4.56 14.95 3.23
N ASP A 319 5.67 14.56 3.86
CA ASP A 319 6.96 14.45 3.17
C ASP A 319 6.97 13.15 2.37
N PHE A 320 6.49 12.07 2.99
CA PHE A 320 6.35 10.77 2.35
C PHE A 320 5.53 10.86 1.06
N GLU A 321 4.37 11.52 1.10
CA GLU A 321 3.48 11.73 -0.06
C GLU A 321 4.20 12.48 -1.19
N HIS A 322 5.03 13.48 -0.88
CA HIS A 322 5.75 14.27 -1.87
C HIS A 322 6.91 13.49 -2.52
N PHE A 323 7.70 12.79 -1.72
CA PHE A 323 8.95 12.16 -2.18
C PHE A 323 8.77 10.72 -2.68
N THR A 324 7.74 10.00 -2.24
CA THR A 324 7.49 8.60 -2.64
C THR A 324 6.80 8.53 -3.99
N LYS A 325 7.32 7.69 -4.89
CA LYS A 325 6.80 7.50 -6.25
C LYS A 325 6.19 6.12 -6.48
N GLU A 326 6.66 5.11 -5.75
CA GLU A 326 6.12 3.76 -5.82
C GLU A 326 5.96 3.19 -4.41
N ALA A 327 4.88 2.44 -4.17
CA ALA A 327 4.63 1.73 -2.93
C ALA A 327 3.97 0.37 -3.22
N TYR A 328 4.59 -0.71 -2.74
CA TYR A 328 4.10 -2.08 -2.89
C TYR A 328 3.85 -2.69 -1.52
N GLY A 329 2.58 -2.90 -1.20
CA GLY A 329 2.16 -3.65 -0.01
C GLY A 329 2.34 -5.14 -0.25
N LEU A 330 3.06 -5.83 0.63
CA LEU A 330 3.09 -7.28 0.58
C LEU A 330 1.86 -7.86 1.28
N TYR A 331 1.37 -9.00 0.80
CA TYR A 331 0.26 -9.68 1.48
C TYR A 331 0.72 -10.29 2.81
N PRO A 332 -0.08 -10.17 3.89
CA PRO A 332 0.22 -10.80 5.17
C PRO A 332 0.39 -12.32 5.04
N MET A 333 1.35 -12.88 5.79
CA MET A 333 1.62 -14.32 5.84
C MET A 333 1.25 -14.95 7.19
N GLY A 334 0.46 -14.24 8.01
CA GLY A 334 0.07 -14.65 9.36
C GLY A 334 1.05 -14.21 10.45
N SER A 335 0.85 -14.72 11.66
CA SER A 335 1.66 -14.43 12.84
C SER A 335 1.77 -15.68 13.71
N ALA A 336 2.96 -16.00 14.24
CA ALA A 336 3.12 -17.14 15.16
C ALA A 336 2.36 -16.97 16.48
N THR A 337 2.02 -15.73 16.84
CA THR A 337 1.26 -15.40 18.04
C THR A 337 -0.27 -15.38 17.82
N GLN A 338 -0.72 -15.54 16.57
CA GLN A 338 -2.14 -15.61 16.23
C GLN A 338 -2.42 -17.02 15.73
N GLN A 339 -3.60 -17.55 16.08
CA GLN A 339 -4.01 -18.85 15.53
C GLN A 339 -4.05 -18.73 14.01
N ALA A 340 -3.41 -19.66 13.31
CA ALA A 340 -3.44 -19.68 11.85
C ALA A 340 -4.90 -19.66 11.39
N ALA A 341 -5.22 -18.77 10.44
CA ALA A 341 -6.55 -18.72 9.86
C ALA A 341 -6.90 -20.11 9.35
N ASP A 342 -8.04 -20.64 9.80
CA ASP A 342 -8.49 -21.97 9.38
C ASP A 342 -8.70 -21.95 7.88
N GLN A 343 -7.82 -22.63 7.15
CA GLN A 343 -7.84 -22.63 5.70
C GLN A 343 -9.14 -23.22 5.16
N ASN A 344 -9.89 -24.00 5.95
CA ASN A 344 -11.20 -24.54 5.55
C ASN A 344 -12.35 -23.61 5.89
N LYS A 345 -12.11 -22.36 6.30
CA LYS A 345 -13.18 -21.40 6.61
C LYS A 345 -13.24 -20.24 5.63
N LEU A 346 -14.46 -19.87 5.27
CA LEU A 346 -14.80 -18.57 4.71
C LEU A 346 -15.75 -17.86 5.67
N ALA A 347 -15.48 -16.59 5.95
CA ALA A 347 -16.30 -15.80 6.85
C ALA A 347 -16.35 -14.35 6.37
N VAL A 348 -17.49 -13.99 5.78
CA VAL A 348 -17.74 -12.70 5.13
C VAL A 348 -19.13 -12.21 5.50
N GLU A 349 -19.23 -10.91 5.67
CA GLU A 349 -20.45 -10.16 5.80
C GLU A 349 -20.58 -9.20 4.62
N PHE A 350 -21.78 -9.10 4.05
CA PHE A 350 -22.06 -8.21 2.92
C PHE A 350 -23.34 -7.43 3.15
N GLY A 351 -23.43 -6.25 2.56
CA GLY A 351 -24.61 -5.40 2.62
C GLY A 351 -24.63 -4.41 1.47
N LEU A 352 -25.65 -3.55 1.45
CA LEU A 352 -25.72 -2.41 0.55
C LEU A 352 -25.77 -1.15 1.41
N LEU A 353 -24.93 -0.17 1.11
CA LEU A 353 -24.89 1.12 1.78
C LEU A 353 -25.51 2.17 0.86
N ASP A 354 -26.58 2.80 1.28
CA ASP A 354 -27.19 3.93 0.57
C ASP A 354 -26.30 5.17 0.70
N MET A 355 -25.93 5.78 -0.42
CA MET A 355 -24.97 6.90 -0.43
C MET A 355 -25.59 8.23 0.00
N ALA A 356 -26.93 8.35 -0.06
CA ALA A 356 -27.62 9.58 0.32
C ALA A 356 -27.84 9.67 1.84
N SER A 357 -28.15 8.54 2.48
CA SER A 357 -28.44 8.45 3.91
C SER A 357 -27.28 7.91 4.75
N GLU A 358 -26.25 7.36 4.11
CA GLU A 358 -25.11 6.67 4.74
C GLU A 358 -25.55 5.50 5.65
N LYS A 359 -26.70 4.89 5.34
CA LYS A 359 -27.28 3.77 6.09
C LYS A 359 -27.33 2.51 5.24
N THR A 360 -27.27 1.36 5.92
CA THR A 360 -27.43 0.06 5.28
C THR A 360 -28.85 -0.14 4.78
N ILE A 361 -29.00 -0.61 3.55
CA ILE A 361 -30.27 -1.01 2.95
C ILE A 361 -30.54 -2.45 3.42
N ALA A 362 -31.56 -2.62 4.27
CA ALA A 362 -31.88 -3.90 4.86
C ALA A 362 -32.22 -4.97 3.82
N LEU A 363 -31.69 -6.18 4.02
CA LEU A 363 -31.85 -7.34 3.15
C LEU A 363 -32.51 -8.49 3.91
N ARG A 364 -33.42 -9.22 3.25
CA ARG A 364 -34.00 -10.46 3.78
C ARG A 364 -33.69 -11.63 2.87
N GLN A 365 -33.49 -12.81 3.46
CA GLN A 365 -33.35 -14.03 2.69
C GLN A 365 -34.70 -14.38 2.02
N ALA A 366 -34.68 -14.59 0.70
CA ALA A 366 -35.85 -14.96 -0.10
C ALA A 366 -35.76 -16.40 -0.66
N GLY A 367 -34.62 -17.05 -0.52
CA GLY A 367 -34.37 -18.44 -0.90
C GLY A 367 -32.96 -18.88 -0.54
N ASP A 368 -32.54 -20.05 -1.04
CA ASP A 368 -31.23 -20.67 -0.74
C ASP A 368 -30.06 -19.68 -0.90
N LEU A 369 -29.92 -19.09 -2.10
CA LEU A 369 -28.85 -18.14 -2.41
C LEU A 369 -29.36 -16.73 -2.75
N ILE A 370 -30.65 -16.44 -2.58
CA ILE A 370 -31.23 -15.15 -2.99
C ILE A 370 -31.63 -14.31 -1.79
N PHE A 371 -31.15 -13.07 -1.79
CA PHE A 371 -31.43 -12.04 -0.79
C PHE A 371 -32.09 -10.86 -1.47
N LYS A 372 -33.06 -10.26 -0.82
CA LYS A 372 -33.92 -9.24 -1.41
C LYS A 372 -33.99 -8.01 -0.51
N THR A 373 -34.03 -6.82 -1.09
CA THR A 373 -34.31 -5.60 -0.31
C THR A 373 -35.63 -5.73 0.46
N VAL A 374 -35.62 -5.33 1.73
CA VAL A 374 -36.85 -5.34 2.57
C VAL A 374 -37.85 -4.33 2.04
N ASN A 375 -37.36 -3.14 1.67
CA ASN A 375 -38.14 -2.08 1.03
C ASN A 375 -37.56 -1.77 -0.36
N PRO A 376 -38.38 -1.50 -1.39
CA PRO A 376 -37.88 -1.04 -2.68
C PRO A 376 -37.13 0.28 -2.53
N ILE A 377 -35.97 0.38 -3.19
CA ILE A 377 -35.22 1.64 -3.31
C ILE A 377 -35.80 2.48 -4.45
N ARG A 378 -35.54 3.78 -4.48
CA ARG A 378 -36.02 4.63 -5.58
C ARG A 378 -35.13 4.42 -6.79
N LYS A 379 -35.74 4.46 -7.96
CA LYS A 379 -35.00 4.61 -9.21
C LYS A 379 -34.11 5.85 -9.15
N GLY A 380 -32.85 5.69 -9.53
CA GLY A 380 -31.80 6.70 -9.42
C GLY A 380 -31.03 6.72 -8.11
N ASP A 381 -31.45 6.01 -7.06
CA ASP A 381 -30.69 5.93 -5.80
C ASP A 381 -29.30 5.29 -6.07
N LYS A 382 -28.26 5.88 -5.46
CA LYS A 382 -26.87 5.43 -5.52
C LYS A 382 -26.53 4.65 -4.24
N PHE A 383 -25.86 3.53 -4.38
CA PHE A 383 -25.44 2.67 -3.27
C PHE A 383 -24.07 2.04 -3.54
N LYS A 384 -23.43 1.55 -2.48
CA LYS A 384 -22.20 0.74 -2.56
C LYS A 384 -22.44 -0.64 -1.94
N ILE A 385 -21.73 -1.66 -2.41
CA ILE A 385 -21.67 -2.97 -1.74
C ILE A 385 -20.71 -2.83 -0.56
N LEU A 386 -21.23 -3.09 0.63
CA LEU A 386 -20.42 -3.30 1.81
C LEU A 386 -19.94 -4.75 1.81
N LEU A 387 -18.64 -4.97 1.99
CA LEU A 387 -18.05 -6.29 2.13
C LEU A 387 -17.05 -6.30 3.28
N ALA A 388 -17.36 -6.97 4.38
CA ALA A 388 -16.47 -7.19 5.50
C ALA A 388 -15.94 -8.63 5.50
N ASN A 389 -14.63 -8.80 5.32
CA ASN A 389 -13.98 -10.10 5.40
C ASN A 389 -13.19 -10.24 6.70
N SER A 390 -13.40 -11.36 7.39
CA SER A 390 -12.65 -11.71 8.61
C SER A 390 -11.51 -12.71 8.33
N ILE A 391 -11.45 -13.21 7.10
CA ILE A 391 -10.41 -14.10 6.57
C ILE A 391 -10.07 -13.61 5.16
N GLU A 392 -8.82 -13.78 4.72
CA GLU A 392 -8.43 -13.49 3.34
C GLU A 392 -9.32 -14.25 2.34
N CYS A 393 -9.79 -13.56 1.30
CA CYS A 393 -10.64 -14.16 0.27
C CYS A 393 -10.52 -13.40 -1.04
N TYR A 394 -11.12 -13.93 -2.10
CA TYR A 394 -11.33 -13.24 -3.37
C TYR A 394 -12.81 -12.90 -3.50
N ALA A 395 -13.11 -11.65 -3.85
CA ALA A 395 -14.48 -11.18 -4.06
C ALA A 395 -14.71 -10.88 -5.54
N TYR A 396 -15.90 -11.21 -6.02
CA TYR A 396 -16.33 -10.94 -7.38
C TYR A 396 -17.79 -10.49 -7.35
N VAL A 397 -18.13 -9.54 -8.22
CA VAL A 397 -19.50 -9.06 -8.37
C VAL A 397 -19.86 -9.15 -9.84
N PHE A 398 -21.02 -9.73 -10.13
CA PHE A 398 -21.55 -9.85 -11.48
C PHE A 398 -22.95 -9.25 -11.52
N GLY A 399 -23.25 -8.41 -12.51
CA GLY A 399 -24.59 -7.87 -12.73
C GLY A 399 -25.37 -8.72 -13.73
N GLN A 400 -26.69 -8.63 -13.69
CA GLN A 400 -27.56 -9.23 -14.71
C GLN A 400 -28.18 -8.15 -15.62
N GLU A 401 -28.17 -8.40 -16.92
CA GLU A 401 -28.86 -7.61 -17.93
C GLU A 401 -30.37 -7.93 -17.99
N THR A 402 -31.17 -7.04 -18.59
CA THR A 402 -32.62 -7.27 -18.75
C THR A 402 -32.96 -8.42 -19.69
N ASP A 403 -32.04 -8.81 -20.58
CA ASP A 403 -32.14 -10.01 -21.42
C ASP A 403 -31.73 -11.30 -20.67
N GLY A 404 -31.31 -11.16 -19.41
CA GLY A 404 -30.88 -12.25 -18.54
C GLY A 404 -29.41 -12.65 -18.68
N SER A 405 -28.63 -12.00 -19.56
CA SER A 405 -27.18 -12.15 -19.64
C SER A 405 -26.48 -11.53 -18.43
N SER A 406 -25.21 -11.86 -18.21
CA SER A 406 -24.40 -11.50 -17.05
C SER A 406 -23.15 -10.75 -17.49
N TYR A 407 -22.71 -9.80 -16.68
CA TYR A 407 -21.49 -9.02 -16.89
C TYR A 407 -20.70 -8.85 -15.59
N VAL A 408 -19.41 -8.54 -15.71
CA VAL A 408 -18.53 -8.32 -14.54
C VAL A 408 -18.71 -6.90 -14.02
N LEU A 409 -19.06 -6.78 -12.74
CA LEU A 409 -19.07 -5.51 -12.00
C LEU A 409 -17.80 -5.34 -11.17
N PHE A 410 -17.26 -6.42 -10.60
CA PHE A 410 -15.98 -6.41 -9.90
C PHE A 410 -15.21 -7.72 -10.15
N PRO A 411 -13.91 -7.66 -10.51
CA PRO A 411 -13.07 -6.45 -10.69
C PRO A 411 -13.49 -5.49 -11.82
N TYR A 412 -13.35 -4.17 -11.59
CA TYR A 412 -13.76 -3.11 -12.53
C TYR A 412 -12.97 -3.15 -13.84
N THR A 413 -11.68 -3.41 -13.71
CA THR A 413 -10.73 -3.51 -14.81
C THR A 413 -9.73 -4.62 -14.50
N GLN A 414 -8.92 -5.02 -15.49
CA GLN A 414 -7.85 -5.99 -15.29
C GLN A 414 -6.79 -5.54 -14.26
N LYS A 415 -6.75 -4.24 -13.92
CA LYS A 415 -5.82 -3.71 -12.90
C LYS A 415 -6.33 -3.87 -11.47
N HIS A 416 -7.63 -4.08 -11.28
CA HIS A 416 -8.19 -4.22 -9.94
C HIS A 416 -8.11 -5.68 -9.51
N SER A 417 -7.46 -5.93 -8.37
CA SER A 417 -7.38 -7.28 -7.85
C SER A 417 -8.66 -7.67 -7.14
N PRO A 418 -9.20 -8.88 -7.36
CA PRO A 418 -10.31 -9.40 -6.56
C PRO A 418 -9.89 -9.79 -5.14
N TYR A 419 -8.60 -9.78 -4.82
CA TYR A 419 -8.08 -10.28 -3.56
C TYR A 419 -8.31 -9.30 -2.40
N CYS A 420 -9.09 -9.76 -1.42
CA CYS A 420 -9.30 -9.11 -0.13
C CYS A 420 -8.31 -9.67 0.90
N GLY A 421 -7.02 -9.33 0.73
CA GLY A 421 -5.92 -9.91 1.51
C GLY A 421 -5.78 -9.42 2.95
N ILE A 422 -6.34 -8.25 3.26
CA ILE A 422 -6.41 -7.69 4.60
C ILE A 422 -7.84 -7.79 5.14
N THR A 423 -8.00 -8.09 6.42
CA THR A 423 -9.32 -8.20 7.05
C THR A 423 -9.89 -6.82 7.32
N GLY A 424 -11.20 -6.67 7.16
CA GLY A 424 -11.93 -5.43 7.40
C GLY A 424 -13.04 -5.21 6.40
N THR A 425 -13.67 -4.05 6.49
CA THR A 425 -14.80 -3.63 5.65
C THR A 425 -14.32 -2.87 4.42
N ARG A 426 -14.87 -3.18 3.26
CA ARG A 426 -14.68 -2.45 2.00
C ARG A 426 -16.02 -1.94 1.49
N LEU A 427 -15.98 -0.82 0.77
CA LEU A 427 -17.13 -0.29 0.04
C LEU A 427 -16.80 -0.34 -1.44
N PHE A 428 -17.53 -1.16 -2.18
CA PHE A 428 -17.37 -1.33 -3.61
C PHE A 428 -18.51 -0.62 -4.35
N PRO A 429 -18.22 0.14 -5.42
CA PRO A 429 -16.92 0.60 -5.91
C PRO A 429 -16.28 1.70 -5.07
N LYS A 430 -14.96 1.85 -5.19
CA LYS A 430 -14.20 2.90 -4.51
C LYS A 430 -14.65 4.28 -4.95
N ASP A 431 -14.39 4.57 -6.22
CA ASP A 431 -14.42 5.90 -6.83
C ASP A 431 -15.76 6.16 -7.56
N GLU A 432 -16.63 5.16 -7.56
CA GLU A 432 -17.94 5.14 -8.21
C GLU A 432 -18.99 4.55 -7.29
N SER A 433 -20.25 4.78 -7.62
CA SER A 433 -21.41 4.18 -6.97
C SER A 433 -22.17 3.29 -7.93
N LEU A 434 -22.81 2.26 -7.38
CA LEU A 434 -23.80 1.47 -8.12
C LEU A 434 -25.10 2.27 -8.11
N LYS A 435 -25.77 2.36 -9.27
CA LYS A 435 -27.05 3.06 -9.38
C LYS A 435 -28.18 2.13 -9.72
N ALA A 436 -29.28 2.26 -8.97
CA ALA A 436 -30.56 1.66 -9.31
C ALA A 436 -31.14 2.37 -10.53
N ASP A 437 -31.37 1.64 -11.61
CA ASP A 437 -31.76 2.30 -12.85
C ASP A 437 -33.27 2.42 -13.06
N ASP A 438 -33.68 3.16 -14.09
CA ASP A 438 -35.08 3.48 -14.33
C ASP A 438 -35.92 2.36 -15.01
N LEU A 439 -35.29 1.27 -15.47
CA LEU A 439 -35.94 0.15 -16.17
C LEU A 439 -36.37 -0.96 -15.20
N GLY A 440 -37.54 -1.54 -15.47
CA GLY A 440 -38.08 -2.63 -14.66
C GLY A 440 -38.36 -2.21 -13.22
N ASN A 441 -38.60 -3.22 -12.38
CA ASN A 441 -38.91 -3.06 -10.95
C ASN A 441 -37.94 -3.83 -10.04
N SER A 442 -36.98 -4.56 -10.61
CA SER A 442 -35.96 -5.28 -9.86
C SER A 442 -34.68 -5.41 -10.69
N ASP A 443 -33.54 -5.28 -10.03
CA ASP A 443 -32.23 -5.63 -10.58
C ASP A 443 -31.62 -6.81 -9.84
N PHE A 444 -30.70 -7.52 -10.51
CA PHE A 444 -30.01 -8.66 -9.92
C PHE A 444 -28.49 -8.51 -10.01
N MET A 445 -27.81 -8.91 -8.94
CA MET A 445 -26.36 -9.01 -8.91
C MET A 445 -25.92 -10.24 -8.13
N ALA A 446 -24.93 -10.96 -8.63
CA ALA A 446 -24.32 -12.08 -7.96
C ALA A 446 -23.03 -11.62 -7.26
N ILE A 447 -22.88 -11.99 -6.00
CA ILE A 447 -21.63 -11.84 -5.26
C ILE A 447 -21.02 -13.23 -5.10
N VAL A 448 -19.75 -13.39 -5.45
CA VAL A 448 -19.01 -14.64 -5.29
C VAL A 448 -17.78 -14.39 -4.44
N ILE A 449 -17.69 -15.14 -3.34
CA ILE A 449 -16.55 -15.15 -2.44
C ILE A 449 -15.82 -16.48 -2.61
N SER A 450 -14.52 -16.42 -2.91
CA SER A 450 -13.70 -17.59 -3.18
C SER A 450 -12.44 -17.62 -2.33
N LYS A 451 -11.94 -18.80 -2.01
CA LYS A 451 -10.62 -19.02 -1.39
C LYS A 451 -9.48 -18.94 -2.41
N THR A 452 -9.76 -19.33 -3.64
CA THR A 452 -8.79 -19.34 -4.75
C THR A 452 -9.17 -18.32 -5.79
N GLN A 453 -8.17 -17.73 -6.44
CA GLN A 453 -8.42 -16.78 -7.52
C GLN A 453 -9.19 -17.46 -8.65
N LEU A 454 -10.30 -16.84 -9.05
CA LEU A 454 -11.08 -17.14 -10.24
C LEU A 454 -10.71 -16.14 -11.35
N ASP A 455 -10.70 -16.61 -12.59
CA ASP A 455 -10.77 -15.73 -13.76
C ASP A 455 -12.21 -15.21 -13.89
N ALA A 456 -12.40 -13.92 -13.62
CA ALA A 456 -13.72 -13.29 -13.60
C ALA A 456 -14.42 -13.34 -14.97
N GLN A 457 -13.67 -13.22 -16.07
CA GLN A 457 -14.22 -13.24 -17.42
C GLN A 457 -14.67 -14.66 -17.80
N GLN A 458 -13.84 -15.66 -17.55
CA GLN A 458 -14.21 -17.06 -17.76
C GLN A 458 -15.36 -17.50 -16.84
N PHE A 459 -15.41 -17.00 -15.60
CA PHE A 459 -16.53 -17.25 -14.69
C PHE A 459 -17.82 -16.62 -15.22
N ASN A 460 -17.79 -15.37 -15.69
CA ASN A 460 -18.94 -14.70 -16.28
C ASN A 460 -19.43 -15.40 -17.56
N GLN A 461 -18.51 -15.89 -18.40
CA GLN A 461 -18.85 -16.70 -19.57
C GLN A 461 -19.58 -17.99 -19.18
N ARG A 462 -19.18 -18.65 -18.08
CA ARG A 462 -19.91 -19.82 -17.55
C ARG A 462 -21.33 -19.49 -17.11
N ILE A 463 -21.54 -18.34 -16.43
CA ILE A 463 -22.88 -17.87 -16.07
C ILE A 463 -23.73 -17.68 -17.34
N ASN A 464 -23.16 -17.06 -18.38
CA ASN A 464 -23.85 -16.80 -19.64
C ASN A 464 -24.14 -18.05 -20.48
N ALA A 465 -23.33 -19.10 -20.35
CA ALA A 465 -23.52 -20.38 -21.04
C ALA A 465 -24.66 -21.22 -20.44
N SER A 466 -25.06 -20.94 -19.19
CA SER A 466 -26.13 -21.67 -18.50
C SER A 466 -27.48 -21.49 -19.19
N ARG A 467 -28.21 -22.60 -19.35
CA ARG A 467 -29.58 -22.62 -19.90
C ARG A 467 -30.66 -22.47 -18.82
N GLN A 468 -30.27 -22.23 -17.57
CA GLN A 468 -31.21 -22.05 -16.47
C GLN A 468 -32.01 -20.75 -16.63
N ARG A 469 -33.25 -20.76 -16.13
CA ARG A 469 -34.19 -19.64 -16.33
C ARG A 469 -33.92 -18.45 -15.41
N ASN A 470 -33.53 -18.69 -14.16
CA ASN A 470 -33.30 -17.63 -13.17
C ASN A 470 -31.81 -17.49 -12.85
N TYR A 471 -31.42 -16.32 -12.34
CA TYR A 471 -30.01 -15.99 -12.13
C TYR A 471 -29.34 -16.82 -11.03
N VAL A 472 -30.10 -17.22 -10.00
CA VAL A 472 -29.60 -18.10 -8.94
C VAL A 472 -29.15 -19.43 -9.50
N ASP A 473 -29.96 -20.06 -10.34
CA ASP A 473 -29.64 -21.37 -10.91
C ASP A 473 -28.50 -21.27 -11.94
N LYS A 474 -28.41 -20.17 -12.70
CA LYS A 474 -27.24 -19.88 -13.55
C LYS A 474 -25.96 -19.79 -12.71
N LEU A 475 -26.00 -19.07 -11.58
CA LEU A 475 -24.86 -18.96 -10.67
C LEU A 475 -24.48 -20.31 -10.06
N LYS A 476 -25.46 -21.11 -9.62
CA LYS A 476 -25.22 -22.45 -9.08
C LYS A 476 -24.52 -23.35 -10.10
N GLU A 477 -24.97 -23.32 -11.36
CA GLU A 477 -24.35 -24.08 -12.45
C GLU A 477 -22.92 -23.60 -12.74
N ALA A 478 -22.68 -22.28 -12.75
CA ALA A 478 -21.34 -21.72 -12.98
C ALA A 478 -20.33 -22.03 -11.86
N LEU A 479 -20.80 -22.05 -10.59
CA LEU A 479 -19.99 -22.47 -9.45
C LEU A 479 -19.68 -23.96 -9.46
N ALA A 480 -20.58 -24.78 -10.02
CA ALA A 480 -20.41 -26.22 -10.19
C ALA A 480 -19.82 -26.93 -8.94
N ASP A 481 -18.68 -27.59 -9.11
CA ASP A 481 -17.97 -28.35 -8.09
C ASP A 481 -17.23 -27.47 -7.07
N GLN A 482 -17.09 -26.16 -7.31
CA GLN A 482 -16.45 -25.20 -6.40
C GLN A 482 -17.38 -24.76 -5.27
N ARG A 483 -18.70 -24.94 -5.44
CA ARG A 483 -19.72 -24.42 -4.52
C ARG A 483 -19.68 -25.10 -3.15
N VAL A 484 -19.63 -24.30 -2.10
CA VAL A 484 -19.98 -24.74 -0.73
C VAL A 484 -21.50 -24.85 -0.63
N SER A 485 -22.01 -26.06 -0.38
CA SER A 485 -23.46 -26.35 -0.43
C SER A 485 -24.21 -26.09 0.87
N SER A 486 -23.53 -26.08 2.02
CA SER A 486 -24.14 -25.95 3.34
C SER A 486 -23.68 -24.65 4.02
N VAL A 487 -24.16 -23.52 3.51
CA VAL A 487 -23.84 -22.20 4.07
C VAL A 487 -25.03 -21.71 4.90
N ALA A 488 -24.80 -21.49 6.18
CA ALA A 488 -25.77 -20.84 7.05
C ALA A 488 -25.59 -19.32 6.95
N PHE A 489 -26.56 -18.66 6.33
CA PHE A 489 -26.61 -17.20 6.26
C PHE A 489 -27.36 -16.64 7.47
N GLN A 490 -26.86 -15.54 8.02
CA GLN A 490 -27.52 -14.74 9.05
C GLN A 490 -27.94 -13.43 8.40
N ALA A 491 -29.25 -13.24 8.23
CA ALA A 491 -29.81 -12.08 7.55
C ALA A 491 -30.33 -11.02 8.54
N GLY A 492 -30.01 -9.74 8.27
CA GLY A 492 -30.43 -8.56 9.03
C GLY A 492 -30.24 -7.27 8.22
N GLU A 493 -29.64 -6.24 8.80
CA GLU A 493 -29.23 -5.04 8.05
C GLU A 493 -28.13 -5.34 7.02
N THR A 494 -27.30 -6.32 7.34
CA THR A 494 -26.31 -6.97 6.48
C THR A 494 -26.62 -8.47 6.45
N ILE A 495 -25.93 -9.21 5.58
CA ILE A 495 -25.99 -10.66 5.53
C ILE A 495 -24.59 -11.20 5.81
N ALA A 496 -24.46 -12.02 6.84
CA ALA A 496 -23.22 -12.68 7.19
C ALA A 496 -23.28 -14.18 6.92
N PHE A 497 -22.14 -14.78 6.58
CA PHE A 497 -21.99 -16.23 6.61
C PHE A 497 -20.65 -16.65 7.19
N LYS A 498 -20.67 -17.83 7.81
CA LYS A 498 -19.47 -18.58 8.20
C LYS A 498 -19.62 -19.99 7.65
N ALA A 499 -18.71 -20.40 6.79
CA ALA A 499 -18.78 -21.67 6.09
C ALA A 499 -17.50 -22.48 6.31
N ASP A 500 -17.65 -23.74 6.71
CA ASP A 500 -16.61 -24.75 6.53
C ASP A 500 -16.69 -25.22 5.07
N THR A 501 -15.61 -24.98 4.32
CA THR A 501 -15.61 -25.20 2.89
C THR A 501 -15.51 -26.68 2.53
N LYS A 502 -15.08 -27.57 3.44
CA LYS A 502 -14.98 -29.03 3.19
C LYS A 502 -14.35 -29.40 1.84
N GLY A 503 -13.27 -28.70 1.47
CA GLY A 503 -12.56 -28.88 0.20
C GLY A 503 -13.16 -28.16 -1.02
N LYS A 504 -14.30 -27.46 -0.85
CA LYS A 504 -14.87 -26.52 -1.81
C LYS A 504 -14.20 -25.15 -1.68
N ASN A 505 -14.38 -24.29 -2.68
CA ASN A 505 -13.61 -23.06 -2.79
C ASN A 505 -14.47 -21.79 -2.77
N ALA A 506 -15.76 -21.86 -3.11
CA ALA A 506 -16.55 -20.65 -3.32
C ALA A 506 -17.96 -20.69 -2.71
N VAL A 507 -18.39 -19.55 -2.19
CA VAL A 507 -19.77 -19.25 -1.78
C VAL A 507 -20.29 -18.19 -2.73
N GLY A 508 -21.44 -18.44 -3.35
CA GLY A 508 -22.12 -17.46 -4.19
C GLY A 508 -23.50 -17.13 -3.64
N MET A 509 -23.96 -15.93 -3.94
CA MET A 509 -25.27 -15.40 -3.58
C MET A 509 -25.75 -14.45 -4.67
N VAL A 510 -27.05 -14.22 -4.73
CA VAL A 510 -27.71 -13.26 -5.62
C VAL A 510 -28.47 -12.26 -4.77
N LEU A 511 -28.24 -10.97 -5.02
CA LEU A 511 -29.06 -9.88 -4.52
C LEU A 511 -30.12 -9.54 -5.56
N GLN A 512 -31.37 -9.49 -5.13
CA GLN A 512 -32.48 -8.88 -5.86
C GLN A 512 -32.78 -7.53 -5.24
N ILE A 513 -32.58 -6.47 -6.01
CA ILE A 513 -32.79 -5.09 -5.57
C ILE A 513 -34.10 -4.62 -6.17
N ASP A 514 -35.16 -4.57 -5.38
CA ASP A 514 -36.45 -4.02 -5.83
C ASP A 514 -36.39 -2.50 -5.92
N LYS A 515 -37.06 -1.97 -6.94
CA LYS A 515 -37.09 -0.55 -7.30
C LYS A 515 -38.52 -0.02 -7.39
N ARG A 516 -38.73 1.24 -7.00
CA ARG A 516 -39.99 1.97 -7.13
C ARG A 516 -39.81 3.33 -7.79
#